data_AF-A0AAW4VLX6-F1
#
_entry.id   AF-A0AAW4VLX6-F1
#
_cell.length_a   1.000
_cell.length_b   1.000
_cell.length_c   1.000
_cell.angle_alpha   90.00
_cell.angle_beta   90.00
_cell.angle_gamma   90.00
#
_symmetry.space_group_name_H-M   'P 1'
#
loop_
_entity.id
_entity.type
_entity.pdbx_description
1 polymer ?
#
loop_
_entity_poly.entity_id
_entity_poly.type
_entity_poly.pdbx_seq_one_letter_code
_entity_poly.pdbx_strand_id
1 'polypeptide(L)'
;MEKIKELMNKKYVYYVCLFIFVFALHLFMRPGEADDLWFINNYTGNPLSFAYMRYMQWSSRFLIEMVLVFIASLPLIVWKVFGETGWIATTLNYTWPITLGFYGFSILLEEKTNFLKQIISFFCIIFACNQEQMCCVMLAFIIICFCIRTFQKKNNKVFLIPFIICILMGVLHIICPGNSMRQISEMQTWYPAYQNFDVLDKISIGIISTVTAILFDFRIIYIAFIGMLILYIKYLPLNKKLSYIIQFILVCFIFINIYPFDSTQLMFYSKAQESIVIAFMNFVLPVLLFSLLISIVIYLILKTKNKYNYMFVLLFLSGICSRLILGFSPTVYASGKRTVIYFYIVCYLLTIFIMKTICIIKENDFEKKI
;
A
#
# COMPACT_ATOMS: atom_id res chain seq x y z
N MET A 1 9.25 -34.78 -34.78
CA MET A 1 8.15 -33.81 -34.95
C MET A 1 6.91 -34.16 -34.13
N GLU A 2 6.52 -35.44 -33.99
CA GLU A 2 5.35 -35.84 -33.19
C GLU A 2 5.46 -35.56 -31.68
N LYS A 3 6.62 -35.85 -31.05
CA LYS A 3 6.86 -35.50 -29.64
C LYS A 3 6.77 -34.00 -29.34
N ILE A 4 7.07 -33.15 -30.33
CA ILE A 4 6.98 -31.67 -30.20
C ILE A 4 5.52 -31.24 -30.28
N LYS A 5 4.72 -31.81 -31.20
CA LYS A 5 3.27 -31.58 -31.29
C LYS A 5 2.53 -32.04 -30.03
N GLU A 6 2.95 -33.15 -29.43
CA GLU A 6 2.37 -33.68 -28.19
C GLU A 6 2.69 -32.80 -26.95
N LEU A 7 3.89 -32.21 -26.89
CA LEU A 7 4.23 -31.19 -25.90
C LEU A 7 3.36 -29.93 -26.08
N MET A 8 3.25 -29.41 -27.30
CA MET A 8 2.50 -28.17 -27.60
C MET A 8 1.00 -28.24 -27.29
N ASN A 9 0.42 -29.44 -27.17
CA ASN A 9 -1.01 -29.63 -26.89
C ASN A 9 -1.39 -29.55 -25.40
N LYS A 10 -0.42 -29.44 -24.50
CA LYS A 10 -0.68 -29.28 -23.06
C LYS A 10 -0.75 -27.78 -22.71
N LYS A 11 -1.84 -27.34 -22.07
CA LYS A 11 -2.06 -25.95 -21.61
C LYS A 11 -0.82 -25.33 -20.93
N TYR A 12 0.00 -26.14 -20.26
CA TYR A 12 1.25 -25.76 -19.59
C TYR A 12 2.36 -25.26 -20.53
N VAL A 13 2.41 -25.69 -21.79
CA VAL A 13 3.46 -25.26 -22.74
C VAL A 13 3.31 -23.80 -23.13
N TYR A 14 2.09 -23.28 -23.24
CA TYR A 14 1.89 -21.84 -23.44
C TYR A 14 2.38 -21.01 -22.23
N TYR A 15 2.18 -21.50 -21.00
CA TYR A 15 2.69 -20.85 -19.80
C TYR A 15 4.21 -20.92 -19.68
N VAL A 16 4.81 -22.06 -20.07
CA VAL A 16 6.28 -22.23 -20.10
C VAL A 16 6.91 -21.36 -21.19
N CYS A 17 6.32 -21.31 -22.38
CA CYS A 17 6.79 -20.41 -23.46
C CYS A 17 6.61 -18.94 -23.09
N LEU A 18 5.50 -18.56 -22.44
CA LEU A 18 5.28 -17.20 -21.93
C LEU A 18 6.30 -16.86 -20.83
N PHE A 19 6.56 -17.78 -19.90
CA PHE A 19 7.57 -17.60 -18.86
C PHE A 19 8.96 -17.42 -19.47
N ILE A 20 9.36 -18.27 -20.42
CA ILE A 20 10.65 -18.17 -21.13
C ILE A 20 10.74 -16.87 -21.92
N PHE A 21 9.66 -16.45 -22.59
CA PHE A 21 9.61 -15.19 -23.34
C PHE A 21 9.73 -13.96 -22.43
N VAL A 22 8.96 -13.91 -21.33
CA VAL A 22 9.05 -12.85 -20.32
C VAL A 22 10.43 -12.84 -19.68
N PHE A 23 10.98 -14.01 -19.33
CA PHE A 23 12.33 -14.17 -18.79
C PHE A 23 13.40 -13.72 -19.79
N ALA A 24 13.25 -14.02 -21.09
CA ALA A 24 14.16 -13.57 -22.14
C ALA A 24 14.12 -12.05 -22.32
N LEU A 25 12.94 -11.41 -22.28
CA LEU A 25 12.81 -9.96 -22.27
C LEU A 25 13.49 -9.33 -21.05
N HIS A 26 13.36 -9.97 -19.89
CA HIS A 26 14.03 -9.57 -18.64
C HIS A 26 15.57 -9.66 -18.73
N LEU A 27 16.12 -10.56 -19.54
CA LEU A 27 17.57 -10.65 -19.76
C LEU A 27 18.18 -9.43 -20.48
N PHE A 28 17.36 -8.66 -21.21
CA PHE A 28 17.76 -7.44 -21.92
C PHE A 28 17.53 -6.15 -21.11
N MET A 29 16.88 -6.24 -19.95
CA MET A 29 16.79 -5.11 -19.02
C MET A 29 18.18 -4.83 -18.43
N ARG A 30 18.52 -3.56 -18.26
CA ARG A 30 19.78 -3.12 -17.62
C ARG A 30 19.59 -3.08 -16.11
N PRO A 31 20.11 -4.05 -15.33
CA PRO A 31 20.17 -3.92 -13.89
C PRO A 31 21.20 -2.86 -13.49
N GLY A 32 20.91 -2.14 -12.41
CA GLY A 32 21.80 -1.12 -11.88
C GLY A 32 21.53 0.27 -12.45
N GLU A 33 20.35 0.82 -12.20
CA GLU A 33 20.12 2.27 -12.21
C GLU A 33 19.30 2.64 -10.95
N ALA A 34 19.31 3.92 -10.54
CA ALA A 34 18.67 4.44 -9.32
C ALA A 34 19.22 3.88 -7.99
N ASP A 35 18.36 3.71 -6.97
CA ASP A 35 18.78 3.41 -5.58
C ASP A 35 19.59 2.11 -5.46
N ASP A 36 19.29 1.09 -6.27
CA ASP A 36 19.94 -0.21 -6.16
C ASP A 36 21.45 -0.17 -6.50
N LEU A 37 21.88 0.71 -7.43
CA LEU A 37 23.32 0.97 -7.68
C LEU A 37 24.01 1.55 -6.47
N TRP A 38 23.32 2.48 -5.79
CA TRP A 38 23.88 3.12 -4.61
C TRP A 38 24.16 2.06 -3.54
N PHE A 39 23.25 1.10 -3.36
CA PHE A 39 23.47 -0.03 -2.45
C PHE A 39 24.66 -0.92 -2.86
N ILE A 40 24.76 -1.29 -4.15
CA ILE A 40 25.89 -2.07 -4.68
C ILE A 40 27.23 -1.36 -4.40
N ASN A 41 27.30 -0.08 -4.74
CA ASN A 41 28.55 0.71 -4.70
C ASN A 41 28.99 1.04 -3.27
N ASN A 42 28.08 1.05 -2.30
CA ASN A 42 28.37 1.38 -0.90
C ASN A 42 28.43 0.13 0.00
N TYR A 43 28.30 -1.08 -0.57
CA TYR A 43 28.37 -2.30 0.21
C TYR A 43 29.82 -2.71 0.51
N THR A 44 30.14 -2.85 1.80
CA THR A 44 31.48 -3.18 2.29
C THR A 44 31.71 -4.68 2.54
N GLY A 45 30.80 -5.55 2.08
CA GLY A 45 30.92 -7.01 2.21
C GLY A 45 30.31 -7.61 3.49
N ASN A 46 29.81 -6.80 4.42
CA ASN A 46 29.10 -7.27 5.61
C ASN A 46 27.73 -6.56 5.76
N PRO A 47 26.59 -7.29 5.64
CA PRO A 47 25.27 -6.67 5.69
C PRO A 47 24.94 -6.04 7.05
N LEU A 48 25.43 -6.63 8.15
CA LEU A 48 25.19 -6.13 9.49
C LEU A 48 25.88 -4.79 9.73
N SER A 49 27.16 -4.66 9.33
CA SER A 49 27.87 -3.38 9.43
C SER A 49 27.25 -2.32 8.52
N PHE A 50 26.79 -2.73 7.34
CA PHE A 50 26.08 -1.82 6.42
C PHE A 50 24.79 -1.30 7.06
N ALA A 51 23.94 -2.17 7.59
CA ALA A 51 22.70 -1.74 8.22
C ALA A 51 22.94 -0.91 9.48
N TYR A 52 24.01 -1.17 10.25
CA TYR A 52 24.38 -0.32 11.38
C TYR A 52 24.78 1.09 10.92
N MET A 53 25.61 1.21 9.88
CA MET A 53 25.95 2.49 9.27
C MET A 53 24.68 3.23 8.81
N ARG A 54 23.78 2.53 8.12
CA ARG A 54 22.50 3.08 7.66
C ARG A 54 21.58 3.49 8.80
N TYR A 55 21.55 2.74 9.90
CA TYR A 55 20.80 3.12 11.09
C TYR A 55 21.32 4.40 11.72
N MET A 56 22.65 4.57 11.75
CA MET A 56 23.25 5.77 12.30
C MET A 56 23.06 7.01 11.40
N GLN A 57 22.92 6.81 10.08
CA GLN A 57 23.04 7.91 9.11
C GLN A 57 21.79 8.18 8.25
N TRP A 58 20.86 7.21 8.09
CA TRP A 58 19.79 7.36 7.11
C TRP A 58 18.43 6.72 7.45
N SER A 59 18.38 5.49 7.94
CA SER A 59 17.15 4.68 7.90
C SER A 59 16.99 3.78 9.11
N SER A 60 15.82 3.84 9.73
CA SER A 60 15.42 2.92 10.79
C SER A 60 15.07 1.50 10.31
N ARG A 61 15.04 1.27 8.99
CA ARG A 61 14.67 0.00 8.36
C ARG A 61 15.80 -1.03 8.41
N PHE A 62 16.37 -1.25 9.59
CA PHE A 62 17.58 -2.05 9.81
C PHE A 62 17.55 -3.44 9.14
N LEU A 63 16.50 -4.23 9.37
CA LEU A 63 16.38 -5.58 8.81
C LEU A 63 16.19 -5.54 7.28
N ILE A 64 15.37 -4.61 6.81
CA ILE A 64 15.11 -4.44 5.38
C ILE A 64 16.40 -4.02 4.67
N GLU A 65 17.17 -3.09 5.22
CA GLU A 65 18.42 -2.59 4.64
C GLU A 65 19.51 -3.69 4.62
N MET A 66 19.56 -4.57 5.64
CA MET A 66 20.43 -5.76 5.61
C MET A 66 20.07 -6.72 4.47
N VAL A 67 18.78 -7.04 4.32
CA VAL A 67 18.32 -7.95 3.26
C VAL A 67 18.49 -7.30 1.89
N LEU A 68 18.22 -6.00 1.79
CA LEU A 68 18.37 -5.23 0.57
C LEU A 68 19.81 -5.28 0.10
N VAL A 69 20.79 -4.91 0.94
CA VAL A 69 22.18 -4.89 0.51
C VAL A 69 22.73 -6.29 0.20
N PHE A 70 22.24 -7.32 0.90
CA PHE A 70 22.59 -8.70 0.60
C PHE A 70 22.05 -9.16 -0.75
N ILE A 71 20.77 -8.94 -1.04
CA ILE A 71 20.18 -9.27 -2.35
C ILE A 71 20.82 -8.41 -3.44
N ALA A 72 21.05 -7.14 -3.14
CA ALA A 72 21.72 -6.19 -4.00
C ALA A 72 23.23 -6.45 -4.16
N SER A 73 23.80 -7.52 -3.61
CA SER A 73 25.17 -7.93 -3.90
C SER A 73 25.24 -9.27 -4.62
N LEU A 74 24.09 -9.90 -4.90
CA LEU A 74 24.03 -11.15 -5.65
C LEU A 74 24.39 -10.95 -7.14
N PRO A 75 24.80 -12.01 -7.86
CA PRO A 75 25.20 -11.89 -9.27
C PRO A 75 24.06 -11.36 -10.15
N LEU A 76 24.39 -10.57 -11.18
CA LEU A 76 23.47 -9.92 -12.14
C LEU A 76 22.39 -10.84 -12.75
N ILE A 77 22.62 -12.16 -12.78
CA ILE A 77 21.63 -13.15 -13.22
C ILE A 77 20.39 -13.16 -12.32
N VAL A 78 20.56 -12.94 -11.01
CA VAL A 78 19.49 -12.84 -10.02
C VAL A 78 18.67 -11.58 -10.28
N TRP A 79 19.32 -10.47 -10.61
CA TRP A 79 18.69 -9.16 -10.87
C TRP A 79 17.80 -9.15 -12.09
N LYS A 80 18.24 -9.83 -13.16
CA LYS A 80 17.46 -9.94 -14.39
C LYS A 80 16.12 -10.62 -14.12
N VAL A 81 16.03 -11.55 -13.17
CA VAL A 81 14.76 -12.22 -12.83
C VAL A 81 13.74 -11.26 -12.19
N PHE A 82 14.19 -10.19 -11.51
CA PHE A 82 13.32 -9.37 -10.67
C PHE A 82 12.69 -8.15 -11.37
N GLY A 83 13.24 -7.69 -12.51
CA GLY A 83 12.64 -6.64 -13.35
C GLY A 83 12.73 -5.21 -12.77
N GLU A 84 12.90 -4.22 -13.66
CA GLU A 84 12.98 -2.75 -13.45
C GLU A 84 13.94 -2.18 -12.37
N THR A 85 14.33 -0.92 -12.56
CA THR A 85 15.32 -0.18 -11.75
C THR A 85 14.74 0.27 -10.41
N GLY A 86 15.44 0.08 -9.29
CA GLY A 86 14.93 0.41 -7.95
C GLY A 86 13.85 -0.56 -7.46
N TRP A 87 13.68 -1.69 -8.13
CA TRP A 87 12.68 -2.70 -7.79
C TRP A 87 13.03 -3.43 -6.50
N ILE A 88 14.31 -3.70 -6.23
CA ILE A 88 14.72 -4.39 -5.00
C ILE A 88 14.42 -3.50 -3.81
N ALA A 89 14.87 -2.24 -3.86
CA ALA A 89 14.53 -1.25 -2.85
C ALA A 89 13.00 -1.07 -2.70
N THR A 90 12.24 -0.97 -3.80
CA THR A 90 10.79 -0.76 -3.73
C THR A 90 10.06 -1.99 -3.16
N THR A 91 10.37 -3.18 -3.62
CA THR A 91 9.68 -4.40 -3.16
C THR A 91 10.02 -4.74 -1.72
N LEU A 92 11.28 -4.58 -1.30
CA LEU A 92 11.69 -4.84 0.08
C LEU A 92 11.18 -3.78 1.06
N ASN A 93 11.00 -2.52 0.62
CA ASN A 93 10.44 -1.46 1.47
C ASN A 93 8.91 -1.43 1.50
N TYR A 94 8.22 -2.13 0.60
CA TYR A 94 6.75 -2.03 0.50
C TYR A 94 6.09 -3.40 0.37
N THR A 95 6.34 -4.12 -0.73
CA THR A 95 5.67 -5.39 -1.02
C THR A 95 5.96 -6.46 0.04
N TRP A 96 7.22 -6.68 0.42
CA TRP A 96 7.60 -7.70 1.38
C TRP A 96 7.06 -7.42 2.79
N PRO A 97 7.21 -6.21 3.37
CA PRO A 97 6.60 -5.88 4.65
C PRO A 97 5.11 -6.15 4.68
N ILE A 98 4.40 -5.82 3.60
CA ILE A 98 2.95 -6.02 3.51
C ILE A 98 2.61 -7.50 3.43
N THR A 99 3.24 -8.25 2.53
CA THR A 99 2.98 -9.68 2.35
C THR A 99 3.31 -10.47 3.61
N LEU A 100 4.49 -10.25 4.20
CA LEU A 100 4.90 -10.93 5.43
C LEU A 100 4.05 -10.49 6.61
N GLY A 101 3.70 -9.21 6.70
CA GLY A 101 2.81 -8.71 7.74
C GLY A 101 1.45 -9.38 7.71
N PHE A 102 0.78 -9.40 6.56
CA PHE A 102 -0.52 -10.07 6.43
C PHE A 102 -0.41 -11.58 6.60
N TYR A 103 0.63 -12.22 6.08
CA TYR A 103 0.84 -13.65 6.26
C TYR A 103 1.04 -14.00 7.75
N GLY A 104 1.95 -13.30 8.42
CA GLY A 104 2.19 -13.49 9.86
C GLY A 104 0.92 -13.22 10.68
N PHE A 105 0.17 -12.18 10.34
CA PHE A 105 -1.09 -11.87 10.99
C PHE A 105 -2.18 -12.93 10.75
N SER A 106 -2.25 -13.50 9.54
CA SER A 106 -3.24 -14.54 9.20
C SER A 106 -3.09 -15.78 10.08
N ILE A 107 -1.85 -16.14 10.44
CA ILE A 107 -1.55 -17.26 11.35
C ILE A 107 -2.13 -16.99 12.75
N LEU A 108 -2.09 -15.74 13.25
CA LEU A 108 -2.67 -15.39 14.56
C LEU A 108 -4.20 -15.53 14.60
N LEU A 109 -4.82 -15.48 13.42
CA LEU A 109 -6.26 -15.63 13.26
C LEU A 109 -6.72 -17.09 13.19
N GLU A 110 -5.81 -18.03 12.91
CA GLU A 110 -6.12 -19.47 12.90
C GLU A 110 -6.57 -19.96 14.30
N GLU A 111 -7.59 -20.82 14.35
CA GLU A 111 -8.08 -21.38 15.63
C GLU A 111 -7.13 -22.44 16.19
N LYS A 112 -6.38 -23.12 15.32
CA LYS A 112 -5.35 -24.11 15.67
C LYS A 112 -4.08 -23.78 14.91
N THR A 113 -3.00 -23.52 15.64
CA THR A 113 -1.66 -23.29 15.09
C THR A 113 -0.69 -24.28 15.72
N ASN A 114 0.39 -24.59 15.00
CA ASN A 114 1.53 -25.32 15.57
C ASN A 114 2.65 -24.35 15.94
N PHE A 115 3.61 -24.82 16.75
CA PHE A 115 4.72 -24.01 17.24
C PHE A 115 5.57 -23.41 16.11
N LEU A 116 5.81 -24.18 15.04
CA LEU A 116 6.58 -23.71 13.88
C LEU A 116 5.89 -22.53 13.17
N LYS A 117 4.58 -22.59 12.94
CA LYS A 117 3.80 -21.49 12.36
C LYS A 117 3.84 -20.24 13.24
N GLN A 118 3.82 -20.40 14.57
CA GLN A 118 3.93 -19.27 15.50
C GLN A 118 5.30 -18.59 15.41
N ILE A 119 6.39 -19.38 15.31
CA ILE A 119 7.74 -18.86 15.07
C ILE A 119 7.80 -18.11 13.73
N ILE A 120 7.25 -18.69 12.68
CA ILE A 120 7.22 -18.05 11.36
C ILE A 120 6.46 -16.72 11.42
N SER A 121 5.26 -16.72 12.02
CA SER A 121 4.45 -15.51 12.24
C SER A 121 5.23 -14.42 12.97
N PHE A 122 5.95 -14.79 14.04
CA PHE A 122 6.78 -13.88 14.81
C PHE A 122 7.84 -13.18 13.93
N PHE A 123 8.63 -13.92 13.15
CA PHE A 123 9.64 -13.32 12.26
C PHE A 123 9.02 -12.49 11.14
N CYS A 124 7.90 -12.95 10.56
CA CYS A 124 7.19 -12.20 9.54
C CYS A 124 6.69 -10.84 10.04
N ILE A 125 6.13 -10.78 11.25
CA ILE A 125 5.65 -9.54 11.87
C ILE A 125 6.81 -8.61 12.21
N ILE A 126 7.93 -9.13 12.73
CA ILE A 126 9.13 -8.32 12.98
C ILE A 126 9.65 -7.68 11.69
N PHE A 127 9.76 -8.46 10.61
CA PHE A 127 10.21 -7.93 9.32
C PHE A 127 9.24 -6.88 8.79
N ALA A 128 7.93 -7.15 8.87
CA ALA A 128 6.90 -6.23 8.42
C ALA A 128 6.92 -4.90 9.20
N CYS A 129 7.01 -4.97 10.52
CA CYS A 129 7.07 -3.80 11.39
C CYS A 129 8.41 -3.07 11.33
N ASN A 130 9.42 -3.57 10.62
CA ASN A 130 10.64 -2.81 10.35
C ASN A 130 10.43 -1.70 9.30
N GLN A 131 9.26 -1.63 8.68
CA GLN A 131 8.82 -0.53 7.85
C GLN A 131 7.84 0.34 8.65
N GLU A 132 8.05 1.67 8.68
CA GLU A 132 7.33 2.57 9.59
C GLU A 132 5.80 2.62 9.35
N GLN A 133 5.37 2.75 8.09
CA GLN A 133 3.96 2.75 7.70
C GLN A 133 3.30 1.40 8.00
N MET A 134 3.97 0.29 7.69
CA MET A 134 3.45 -1.05 7.98
C MET A 134 3.36 -1.32 9.49
N CYS A 135 4.31 -0.81 10.28
CA CYS A 135 4.26 -0.88 11.75
C CYS A 135 2.98 -0.21 12.30
N CYS A 136 2.65 0.99 11.81
CA CYS A 136 1.42 1.69 12.18
C CYS A 136 0.16 0.94 11.73
N VAL A 137 0.14 0.43 10.50
CA VAL A 137 -0.98 -0.37 9.97
C VAL A 137 -1.18 -1.63 10.82
N MET A 138 -0.10 -2.35 11.14
CA MET A 138 -0.15 -3.57 11.95
C MET A 138 -0.69 -3.28 13.37
N LEU A 139 -0.23 -2.20 14.01
CA LEU A 139 -0.71 -1.80 15.32
C LEU A 139 -2.23 -1.53 15.30
N ALA A 140 -2.72 -0.80 14.29
CA ALA A 140 -4.14 -0.54 14.12
C ALA A 140 -4.94 -1.84 13.93
N PHE A 141 -4.45 -2.75 13.09
CA PHE A 141 -5.07 -4.06 12.87
C PHE A 141 -5.13 -4.90 14.14
N ILE A 142 -4.05 -4.94 14.91
CA ILE A 142 -3.98 -5.65 16.19
C ILE A 142 -5.02 -5.11 17.16
N ILE A 143 -5.12 -3.78 17.32
CA ILE A 143 -6.10 -3.15 18.21
C ILE A 143 -7.53 -3.49 17.78
N ILE A 144 -7.83 -3.37 16.48
CA ILE A 144 -9.15 -3.69 15.93
C ILE A 144 -9.51 -5.15 16.22
N CYS A 145 -8.62 -6.09 15.85
CA CYS A 145 -8.85 -7.52 16.05
C CYS A 145 -8.94 -7.92 17.52
N PHE A 146 -8.15 -7.29 18.39
CA PHE A 146 -8.26 -7.45 19.84
C PHE A 146 -9.65 -7.05 20.33
N CYS A 147 -10.12 -5.85 19.98
CA CYS A 147 -11.46 -5.37 20.36
C CYS A 147 -12.55 -6.33 19.88
N ILE A 148 -12.50 -6.78 18.63
CA ILE A 148 -13.50 -7.71 18.06
C ILE A 148 -13.54 -9.02 18.83
N ARG A 149 -12.37 -9.63 19.10
CA ARG A 149 -12.34 -10.89 19.83
C ARG A 149 -12.79 -10.72 21.28
N THR A 150 -12.54 -9.56 21.92
CA THR A 150 -13.14 -9.21 23.22
C THR A 150 -14.67 -9.22 23.15
N PHE A 151 -15.25 -8.52 22.16
CA PHE A 151 -16.71 -8.49 21.97
C PHE A 151 -17.29 -9.89 21.67
N GLN A 152 -16.54 -10.73 20.97
CA GLN A 152 -16.91 -12.11 20.69
C GLN A 152 -16.63 -13.08 21.83
N LYS A 153 -16.13 -12.60 22.99
CA LYS A 153 -15.70 -13.42 24.13
C LYS A 153 -14.68 -14.52 23.74
N LYS A 154 -13.84 -14.24 22.74
CA LYS A 154 -12.75 -15.13 22.27
C LYS A 154 -11.44 -14.77 22.97
N ASN A 155 -10.47 -15.72 22.96
CA ASN A 155 -9.15 -15.50 23.53
C ASN A 155 -8.34 -14.46 22.72
N ASN A 156 -7.78 -13.48 23.43
CA ASN A 156 -7.01 -12.38 22.85
C ASN A 156 -5.50 -12.46 23.10
N LYS A 157 -5.04 -13.41 23.92
CA LYS A 157 -3.62 -13.48 24.33
C LYS A 157 -2.66 -13.61 23.14
N VAL A 158 -3.13 -14.15 22.02
CA VAL A 158 -2.35 -14.28 20.77
C VAL A 158 -1.87 -12.93 20.22
N PHE A 159 -2.54 -11.83 20.55
CA PHE A 159 -2.19 -10.48 20.06
C PHE A 159 -1.16 -9.76 20.94
N LEU A 160 -0.84 -10.27 22.14
CA LEU A 160 0.05 -9.60 23.09
C LEU A 160 1.49 -9.47 22.55
N ILE A 161 2.04 -10.57 22.03
CA ILE A 161 3.40 -10.58 21.48
C ILE A 161 3.51 -9.66 20.23
N PRO A 162 2.63 -9.77 19.22
CA PRO A 162 2.59 -8.83 18.10
C PRO A 162 2.46 -7.36 18.53
N PHE A 163 1.63 -7.07 19.53
CA PHE A 163 1.48 -5.73 20.07
C PHE A 163 2.79 -5.19 20.63
N ILE A 164 3.48 -5.99 21.46
CA ILE A 164 4.80 -5.63 22.00
C ILE A 164 5.81 -5.39 20.88
N ILE A 165 5.83 -6.25 19.84
CA ILE A 165 6.71 -6.08 18.67
C ILE A 165 6.45 -4.75 17.98
N CYS A 166 5.19 -4.41 17.70
CA CYS A 166 4.85 -3.13 17.06
C CYS A 166 5.30 -1.93 17.90
N ILE A 167 5.11 -1.99 19.22
CA ILE A 167 5.56 -0.90 20.12
C ILE A 167 7.09 -0.79 20.10
N LEU A 168 7.81 -1.90 20.24
CA LEU A 168 9.28 -1.91 20.21
C LEU A 168 9.82 -1.39 18.87
N MET A 169 9.26 -1.83 17.74
CA MET A 169 9.65 -1.32 16.42
C MET A 169 9.33 0.15 16.25
N GLY A 170 8.15 0.60 16.71
CA GLY A 170 7.79 2.02 16.74
C GLY A 170 8.78 2.87 17.52
N VAL A 171 9.20 2.41 18.71
CA VAL A 171 10.24 3.08 19.50
C VAL A 171 11.56 3.12 18.74
N LEU A 172 11.99 2.01 18.12
CA LEU A 172 13.22 1.95 17.31
C LEU A 172 13.19 2.94 16.13
N HIS A 173 12.02 3.15 15.51
CA HIS A 173 11.85 4.15 14.45
C HIS A 173 12.01 5.59 14.97
N ILE A 174 11.48 5.87 16.16
CA ILE A 174 11.52 7.21 16.76
C ILE A 174 12.95 7.56 17.22
N ILE A 175 13.67 6.62 17.84
CA ILE A 175 15.01 6.88 18.38
C ILE A 175 16.13 6.78 17.33
N CYS A 176 15.82 6.32 16.11
CA CYS A 176 16.82 6.13 15.06
C CYS A 176 17.43 7.48 14.63
N PRO A 177 18.73 7.72 14.89
CA PRO A 177 19.37 8.99 14.55
C PRO A 177 19.43 9.21 13.04
N GLY A 178 19.55 8.12 12.26
CA GLY A 178 19.57 8.17 10.81
C GLY A 178 18.31 8.78 10.21
N ASN A 179 17.14 8.59 10.83
CA ASN A 179 15.90 9.20 10.34
C ASN A 179 15.95 10.72 10.43
N SER A 180 16.50 11.28 11.52
CA SER A 180 16.66 12.73 11.68
C SER A 180 17.69 13.30 10.70
N MET A 181 18.82 12.60 10.51
CA MET A 181 19.85 13.00 9.53
C MET A 181 19.31 12.98 8.10
N ARG A 182 18.59 11.92 7.74
CA ARG A 182 17.89 11.83 6.46
C ARG A 182 16.88 12.95 6.28
N GLN A 183 16.09 13.28 7.30
CA GLN A 183 15.11 14.36 7.21
C GLN A 183 15.78 15.71 6.91
N ILE A 184 16.93 16.02 7.53
CA ILE A 184 17.70 17.24 7.24
C ILE A 184 18.24 17.23 5.81
N SER A 185 18.84 16.12 5.38
CA SER A 185 19.36 15.98 4.02
C SER A 185 18.26 16.08 2.97
N GLU A 186 17.16 15.34 3.14
CA GLU A 186 16.01 15.35 2.24
C GLU A 186 15.33 16.73 2.18
N MET A 187 15.30 17.47 3.29
CA MET A 187 14.77 18.84 3.32
C MET A 187 15.61 19.77 2.44
N GLN A 188 16.93 19.70 2.53
CA GLN A 188 17.83 20.51 1.70
C GLN A 188 17.73 20.15 0.22
N THR A 189 17.60 18.85 -0.09
CA THR A 189 17.55 18.38 -1.48
C THR A 189 16.20 18.60 -2.14
N TRP A 190 15.10 18.27 -1.46
CA TRP A 190 13.79 18.14 -2.09
C TRP A 190 12.83 19.28 -1.76
N TYR A 191 12.87 19.82 -0.54
CA TYR A 191 11.95 20.89 -0.17
C TYR A 191 12.46 21.80 0.97
N PRO A 192 13.34 22.77 0.68
CA PRO A 192 13.94 23.63 1.71
C PRO A 192 12.91 24.43 2.53
N ALA A 193 11.78 24.81 1.92
CA ALA A 193 10.71 25.53 2.61
C ALA A 193 10.05 24.71 3.74
N TYR A 194 10.17 23.39 3.72
CA TYR A 194 9.62 22.48 4.73
C TYR A 194 10.16 22.75 6.15
N GLN A 195 11.33 23.39 6.27
CA GLN A 195 11.89 23.82 7.56
C GLN A 195 10.93 24.72 8.34
N ASN A 196 10.18 25.57 7.63
CA ASN A 196 9.30 26.57 8.22
C ASN A 196 7.86 26.08 8.39
N PHE A 197 7.59 24.79 8.10
CA PHE A 197 6.24 24.26 8.13
C PHE A 197 5.82 23.89 9.55
N ASP A 198 4.65 24.40 9.94
CA ASP A 198 3.99 23.97 11.15
C ASP A 198 3.26 22.62 10.94
N VAL A 199 2.49 22.19 11.94
CA VAL A 199 1.73 20.93 11.86
C VAL A 199 0.60 21.02 10.84
N LEU A 200 -0.05 22.17 10.69
CA LEU A 200 -1.16 22.37 9.77
C LEU A 200 -0.66 22.38 8.31
N ASP A 201 0.49 23.00 8.05
CA ASP A 201 1.17 22.95 6.76
C ASP A 201 1.44 21.51 6.36
N LYS A 202 2.00 20.70 7.27
CA LYS A 202 2.31 19.28 7.06
C LYS A 202 1.05 18.46 6.78
N ILE A 203 -0.03 18.69 7.52
CA ILE A 203 -1.33 18.05 7.27
C ILE A 203 -1.85 18.46 5.88
N SER A 204 -1.78 19.74 5.54
CA SER A 204 -2.29 20.27 4.27
C SER A 204 -1.58 19.63 3.07
N ILE A 205 -0.24 19.60 3.05
CA ILE A 205 0.51 18.98 1.95
C ILE A 205 0.31 17.45 1.91
N GLY A 206 0.09 16.82 3.08
CA GLY A 206 -0.28 15.41 3.17
C GLY A 206 -1.62 15.13 2.49
N ILE A 207 -2.62 15.98 2.74
CA ILE A 207 -3.94 15.91 2.09
C ILE A 207 -3.80 16.12 0.59
N ILE A 208 -3.15 17.21 0.14
CA ILE A 208 -3.03 17.52 -1.30
C ILE A 208 -2.32 16.37 -2.02
N SER A 209 -1.19 15.91 -1.50
CA SER A 209 -0.43 14.81 -2.12
C SER A 209 -1.18 13.49 -2.17
N THR A 210 -2.04 13.23 -1.18
CA THR A 210 -2.89 12.04 -1.16
C THR A 210 -4.04 12.16 -2.15
N VAL A 211 -4.71 13.31 -2.18
CA VAL A 211 -5.80 13.62 -3.10
C VAL A 211 -5.32 13.51 -4.55
N THR A 212 -4.17 14.11 -4.87
CA THR A 212 -3.64 14.06 -6.23
C THR A 212 -3.26 12.66 -6.66
N ALA A 213 -2.57 11.92 -5.78
CA ALA A 213 -2.13 10.57 -6.09
C ALA A 213 -3.27 9.54 -6.19
N ILE A 214 -4.41 9.78 -5.53
CA ILE A 214 -5.57 8.88 -5.61
C ILE A 214 -6.52 9.28 -6.74
N LEU A 215 -6.82 10.58 -6.89
CA LEU A 215 -7.80 11.03 -7.88
C LEU A 215 -7.21 11.10 -9.28
N PHE A 216 -5.99 11.59 -9.45
CA PHE A 216 -5.46 11.99 -10.76
C PHE A 216 -4.25 11.16 -11.25
N ASP A 217 -3.89 10.08 -10.57
CA ASP A 217 -2.88 9.13 -11.04
C ASP A 217 -3.55 7.85 -11.56
N PHE A 218 -3.43 7.59 -12.86
CA PHE A 218 -4.04 6.41 -13.49
C PHE A 218 -3.55 5.11 -12.86
N ARG A 219 -4.48 4.34 -12.27
CA ARG A 219 -4.16 3.05 -11.66
C ARG A 219 -5.26 2.01 -11.88
N ILE A 220 -4.87 0.93 -12.55
CA ILE A 220 -5.78 -0.17 -12.87
C ILE A 220 -6.42 -0.81 -11.63
N ILE A 221 -5.69 -0.92 -10.51
CA ILE A 221 -6.21 -1.49 -9.25
C ILE A 221 -7.31 -0.59 -8.67
N TYR A 222 -7.11 0.73 -8.71
CA TYR A 222 -8.10 1.70 -8.26
C TYR A 222 -9.36 1.68 -9.16
N ILE A 223 -9.18 1.66 -10.48
CA ILE A 223 -10.31 1.58 -11.43
C ILE A 223 -11.09 0.28 -11.23
N ALA A 224 -10.40 -0.86 -11.04
CA ALA A 224 -11.06 -2.14 -10.76
C ALA A 224 -11.88 -2.08 -9.47
N PHE A 225 -11.35 -1.44 -8.42
CA PHE A 225 -12.08 -1.23 -7.16
C PHE A 225 -13.34 -0.38 -7.35
N ILE A 226 -13.26 0.75 -8.05
CA ILE A 226 -14.42 1.59 -8.36
C ILE A 226 -15.45 0.85 -9.23
N GLY A 227 -14.99 0.12 -10.26
CA GLY A 227 -15.84 -0.72 -11.10
C GLY A 227 -16.58 -1.79 -10.29
N MET A 228 -15.92 -2.41 -9.33
CA MET A 228 -16.53 -3.39 -8.44
C MET A 228 -17.55 -2.76 -7.48
N LEU A 229 -17.34 -1.53 -7.01
CA LEU A 229 -18.37 -0.79 -6.25
C LEU A 229 -19.61 -0.49 -7.10
N ILE A 230 -19.44 -0.12 -8.37
CA ILE A 230 -20.56 0.11 -9.31
C ILE A 230 -21.42 -1.15 -9.45
N LEU A 231 -20.78 -2.31 -9.64
CA LEU A 231 -21.46 -3.61 -9.70
C LEU A 231 -22.14 -3.97 -8.38
N TYR A 232 -21.48 -3.66 -7.26
CA TYR A 232 -21.94 -3.98 -5.92
C TYR A 232 -23.28 -3.30 -5.57
N ILE A 233 -23.48 -2.06 -6.03
CA ILE A 233 -24.71 -1.27 -5.80
C ILE A 233 -25.99 -2.02 -6.19
N LYS A 234 -25.95 -2.88 -7.21
CA LYS A 234 -27.10 -3.67 -7.65
C LYS A 234 -27.61 -4.63 -6.57
N TYR A 235 -26.74 -5.05 -5.67
CA TYR A 235 -27.04 -6.03 -4.61
C TYR A 235 -27.32 -5.37 -3.26
N LEU A 236 -27.28 -4.04 -3.18
CA LEU A 236 -27.60 -3.29 -1.97
C LEU A 236 -29.08 -2.88 -1.94
N PRO A 237 -29.69 -2.79 -0.75
CA PRO A 237 -31.08 -2.37 -0.57
C PRO A 237 -31.21 -0.83 -0.71
N LEU A 238 -30.90 -0.31 -1.89
CA LEU A 238 -30.95 1.11 -2.23
C LEU A 238 -32.14 1.40 -3.16
N ASN A 239 -32.73 2.59 -3.06
CA ASN A 239 -33.70 3.06 -4.04
C ASN A 239 -33.01 3.26 -5.40
N LYS A 240 -33.64 2.80 -6.49
CA LYS A 240 -33.16 2.91 -7.88
C LYS A 240 -32.60 4.30 -8.22
N LYS A 241 -33.29 5.39 -7.84
CA LYS A 241 -32.81 6.75 -8.14
C LYS A 241 -31.44 7.03 -7.50
N LEU A 242 -31.28 6.67 -6.23
CA LEU A 242 -30.01 6.85 -5.51
C LEU A 242 -28.91 5.95 -6.08
N SER A 243 -29.23 4.71 -6.44
CA SER A 243 -28.29 3.78 -7.09
C SER A 243 -27.70 4.36 -8.37
N TYR A 244 -28.53 4.93 -9.25
CA TYR A 244 -28.05 5.55 -10.49
C TYR A 244 -27.19 6.79 -10.25
N ILE A 245 -27.55 7.65 -9.28
CA ILE A 245 -26.75 8.82 -8.92
C ILE A 245 -25.36 8.40 -8.44
N ILE A 246 -25.27 7.43 -7.53
CA ILE A 246 -23.99 6.96 -7.00
C ILE A 246 -23.15 6.31 -8.12
N GLN A 247 -23.76 5.48 -8.97
CA GLN A 247 -23.06 4.86 -10.10
C GLN A 247 -22.50 5.91 -11.07
N PHE A 248 -23.30 6.93 -11.39
CA PHE A 248 -22.84 8.04 -12.25
C PHE A 248 -21.63 8.76 -11.64
N ILE A 249 -21.69 9.11 -10.35
CA ILE A 249 -20.57 9.75 -9.64
C ILE A 249 -19.31 8.86 -9.66
N LEU A 250 -19.45 7.55 -9.41
CA LEU A 250 -18.32 6.62 -9.46
C LEU A 250 -17.72 6.50 -10.87
N VAL A 251 -18.55 6.54 -11.92
CA VAL A 251 -18.07 6.58 -13.32
C VAL A 251 -17.28 7.88 -13.58
N CYS A 252 -17.74 9.03 -13.08
CA CYS A 252 -16.98 10.28 -13.17
C CYS A 252 -15.59 10.16 -12.51
N PHE A 253 -15.47 9.47 -11.37
CA PHE A 253 -14.17 9.23 -10.73
C PHE A 253 -13.22 8.37 -11.56
N ILE A 254 -13.75 7.40 -12.35
CA ILE A 254 -12.93 6.63 -13.29
C ILE A 254 -12.38 7.56 -14.38
N PHE A 255 -13.22 8.43 -14.95
CA PHE A 255 -12.79 9.37 -15.98
C PHE A 255 -11.76 10.39 -15.45
N ILE A 256 -11.97 10.92 -14.25
CA ILE A 256 -11.02 11.82 -13.58
C ILE A 256 -9.64 11.15 -13.43
N ASN A 257 -9.61 9.87 -13.09
CA ASN A 257 -8.37 9.11 -12.89
C ASN A 257 -7.62 8.79 -14.19
N ILE A 258 -8.34 8.70 -15.31
CA ILE A 258 -7.76 8.49 -16.64
C ILE A 258 -7.16 9.80 -17.18
N TYR A 259 -7.71 10.95 -16.81
CA TYR A 259 -7.22 12.23 -17.30
C TYR A 259 -5.88 12.59 -16.61
N PRO A 260 -4.79 12.75 -17.37
CA PRO A 260 -3.49 13.08 -16.80
C PRO A 260 -3.53 14.50 -16.25
N PHE A 261 -3.53 14.65 -14.94
CA PHE A 261 -3.33 15.92 -14.28
C PHE A 261 -1.89 15.99 -13.75
N ASP A 262 -1.14 17.02 -14.14
CA ASP A 262 0.22 17.21 -13.61
C ASP A 262 0.16 17.69 -12.16
N SER A 263 0.28 16.73 -11.24
CA SER A 263 0.24 16.97 -9.79
C SER A 263 1.32 17.93 -9.28
N THR A 264 2.38 18.20 -10.05
CA THR A 264 3.43 19.14 -9.67
C THR A 264 2.96 20.59 -9.76
N GLN A 265 2.08 20.91 -10.71
CA GLN A 265 1.54 22.27 -10.88
C GLN A 265 0.69 22.67 -9.67
N LEU A 266 -0.21 21.79 -9.22
CA LEU A 266 -1.14 22.00 -8.10
C LEU A 266 -0.48 22.49 -6.79
N MET A 267 0.80 22.19 -6.59
CA MET A 267 1.50 22.27 -5.29
C MET A 267 2.50 23.43 -5.17
N PHE A 268 2.93 24.05 -6.28
CA PHE A 268 3.70 25.30 -6.25
C PHE A 268 2.81 26.55 -6.11
N TYR A 269 1.50 26.38 -6.22
CA TYR A 269 0.51 27.46 -6.15
C TYR A 269 0.24 28.03 -4.75
N SER A 270 0.82 27.45 -3.68
CA SER A 270 0.62 27.94 -2.31
C SER A 270 1.43 29.20 -1.95
N LYS A 271 2.30 29.71 -2.85
CA LYS A 271 3.10 30.92 -2.60
C LYS A 271 3.13 31.96 -3.72
N ALA A 272 2.56 31.69 -4.89
CA ALA A 272 2.39 32.71 -5.92
C ALA A 272 1.07 33.45 -5.70
N GLN A 273 1.04 34.77 -5.89
CA GLN A 273 -0.17 35.59 -5.95
C GLN A 273 -1.06 35.14 -7.12
N GLU A 274 -1.78 34.03 -6.93
CA GLU A 274 -2.72 33.54 -7.93
C GLU A 274 -4.15 33.94 -7.60
N SER A 275 -4.97 34.00 -8.66
CA SER A 275 -6.38 34.30 -8.53
C SER A 275 -7.10 33.27 -7.66
N ILE A 276 -8.12 33.72 -6.92
CA ILE A 276 -9.02 32.87 -6.12
C ILE A 276 -9.56 31.66 -6.91
N VAL A 277 -9.78 31.84 -8.23
CA VAL A 277 -10.28 30.80 -9.12
C VAL A 277 -9.29 29.64 -9.23
N ILE A 278 -7.99 29.93 -9.36
CA ILE A 278 -6.98 28.88 -9.50
C ILE A 278 -6.81 28.14 -8.17
N ALA A 279 -6.77 28.86 -7.05
CA ALA A 279 -6.75 28.24 -5.72
C ALA A 279 -7.98 27.32 -5.49
N PHE A 280 -9.17 27.74 -5.92
CA PHE A 280 -10.37 26.91 -5.82
C PHE A 280 -10.27 25.64 -6.68
N MET A 281 -9.92 25.78 -7.96
CA MET A 281 -9.83 24.65 -8.90
C MET A 281 -8.73 23.67 -8.52
N ASN A 282 -7.63 24.16 -7.99
CA ASN A 282 -6.45 23.34 -7.70
C ASN A 282 -6.41 22.82 -6.26
N PHE A 283 -7.10 23.42 -5.30
CA PHE A 283 -7.06 22.94 -3.92
C PHE A 283 -8.42 22.50 -3.39
N VAL A 284 -9.40 23.40 -3.42
CA VAL A 284 -10.70 23.17 -2.77
C VAL A 284 -11.49 22.08 -3.50
N LEU A 285 -11.59 22.16 -4.83
CA LEU A 285 -12.37 21.22 -5.62
C LEU A 285 -11.85 19.76 -5.51
N PRO A 286 -10.54 19.46 -5.65
CA PRO A 286 -10.02 18.11 -5.45
C PRO A 286 -10.31 17.54 -4.06
N VAL A 287 -10.18 18.36 -3.00
CA VAL A 287 -10.48 17.94 -1.63
C VAL A 287 -11.97 17.62 -1.46
N LEU A 288 -12.85 18.45 -2.02
CA LEU A 288 -14.29 18.20 -2.00
C LEU A 288 -14.63 16.90 -2.75
N LEU A 289 -14.08 16.70 -3.95
CA LEU A 289 -14.27 15.45 -4.71
C LEU A 289 -13.76 14.24 -3.94
N PHE A 290 -12.59 14.34 -3.31
CA PHE A 290 -12.04 13.25 -2.50
C PHE A 290 -12.91 12.94 -1.27
N SER A 291 -13.42 13.96 -0.58
CA SER A 291 -14.33 13.78 0.56
C SER A 291 -15.66 13.13 0.15
N LEU A 292 -16.18 13.47 -1.04
CA LEU A 292 -17.35 12.85 -1.64
C LEU A 292 -17.09 11.36 -1.92
N LEU A 293 -15.96 11.04 -2.54
CA LEU A 293 -15.55 9.65 -2.81
C LEU A 293 -15.49 8.84 -1.52
N ILE A 294 -14.79 9.34 -0.50
CA ILE A 294 -14.68 8.69 0.81
C ILE A 294 -16.06 8.42 1.40
N SER A 295 -16.92 9.43 1.39
CA SER A 295 -18.28 9.33 1.94
C SER A 295 -19.11 8.26 1.22
N ILE A 296 -19.02 8.19 -0.11
CA ILE A 296 -19.68 7.15 -0.91
C ILE A 296 -19.16 5.77 -0.55
N VAL A 297 -17.84 5.58 -0.51
CA VAL A 297 -17.23 4.27 -0.19
C VAL A 297 -17.65 3.81 1.20
N ILE A 298 -17.58 4.69 2.20
CA ILE A 298 -18.02 4.39 3.58
C ILE A 298 -19.51 4.05 3.60
N TYR A 299 -20.35 4.83 2.92
CA TYR A 299 -21.79 4.56 2.84
C TYR A 299 -22.09 3.18 2.25
N LEU A 300 -21.43 2.81 1.15
CA LEU A 300 -21.62 1.51 0.49
C LEU A 300 -21.16 0.35 1.38
N ILE A 301 -20.03 0.50 2.07
CA ILE A 301 -19.55 -0.50 3.04
C ILE A 301 -20.54 -0.65 4.20
N LEU A 302 -21.05 0.46 4.76
CA LEU A 302 -21.98 0.39 5.91
C LEU A 302 -23.36 -0.16 5.53
N LYS A 303 -23.75 -0.08 4.24
CA LYS A 303 -25.04 -0.61 3.76
C LYS A 303 -25.10 -2.13 3.67
N THR A 304 -23.99 -2.85 3.78
CA THR A 304 -24.06 -4.31 3.85
C THR A 304 -24.68 -4.74 5.19
N LYS A 305 -25.35 -5.89 5.29
CA LYS A 305 -25.79 -6.46 6.59
C LYS A 305 -24.69 -7.31 7.25
N ASN A 306 -23.42 -6.97 7.06
CA ASN A 306 -22.29 -7.70 7.65
C ASN A 306 -21.86 -7.06 8.98
N LYS A 307 -21.76 -7.88 10.03
CA LYS A 307 -21.31 -7.46 11.37
C LYS A 307 -19.89 -6.87 11.40
N TYR A 308 -19.10 -7.05 10.34
CA TYR A 308 -17.73 -6.57 10.22
C TYR A 308 -17.59 -5.26 9.41
N ASN A 309 -18.67 -4.59 8.99
CA ASN A 309 -18.59 -3.38 8.16
C ASN A 309 -17.70 -2.27 8.72
N TYR A 310 -17.80 -2.01 10.03
CA TYR A 310 -16.97 -0.99 10.67
C TYR A 310 -15.48 -1.31 10.54
N MET A 311 -15.10 -2.59 10.52
CA MET A 311 -13.71 -2.99 10.28
C MET A 311 -13.27 -2.65 8.86
N PHE A 312 -14.13 -2.86 7.86
CA PHE A 312 -13.81 -2.52 6.48
C PHE A 312 -13.71 -1.02 6.26
N VAL A 313 -14.52 -0.22 6.98
CA VAL A 313 -14.36 1.24 7.03
C VAL A 313 -13.01 1.62 7.64
N LEU A 314 -12.64 1.05 8.79
CA LEU A 314 -11.35 1.32 9.42
C LEU A 314 -10.18 0.88 8.52
N LEU A 315 -10.31 -0.24 7.83
CA LEU A 315 -9.33 -0.71 6.84
C LEU A 315 -9.18 0.30 5.70
N PHE A 316 -10.29 0.74 5.11
CA PHE A 316 -10.28 1.76 4.06
C PHE A 316 -9.59 3.05 4.51
N LEU A 317 -9.96 3.57 5.69
CA LEU A 317 -9.36 4.77 6.26
C LEU A 317 -7.87 4.58 6.57
N SER A 318 -7.45 3.40 7.04
CA SER A 318 -6.02 3.11 7.29
C SER A 318 -5.18 3.18 6.01
N GLY A 319 -5.74 2.76 4.88
CA GLY A 319 -5.13 2.92 3.56
C GLY A 319 -4.90 4.39 3.22
N ILE A 320 -5.87 5.25 3.47
CA ILE A 320 -5.74 6.70 3.22
C ILE A 320 -4.71 7.32 4.17
N CYS A 321 -4.79 6.99 5.47
CA CYS A 321 -3.84 7.46 6.48
C CYS A 321 -2.38 7.09 6.18
N SER A 322 -2.15 5.93 5.55
CA SER A 322 -0.81 5.49 5.15
C SER A 322 -0.12 6.45 4.18
N ARG A 323 -0.87 7.19 3.34
CA ARG A 323 -0.32 8.21 2.45
C ARG A 323 -0.32 9.60 3.09
N LEU A 324 -1.38 9.94 3.85
CA LEU A 324 -1.49 11.24 4.54
C LEU A 324 -0.28 11.52 5.44
N ILE A 325 0.24 10.49 6.12
CA ILE A 325 1.39 10.62 7.02
C ILE A 325 2.66 11.13 6.32
N LEU A 326 2.75 11.01 4.98
CA LEU A 326 3.91 11.52 4.24
C LEU A 326 3.98 13.05 4.20
N GLY A 327 2.92 13.77 4.56
CA GLY A 327 3.03 15.21 4.84
C GLY A 327 4.01 15.54 5.97
N PHE A 328 4.33 14.56 6.83
CA PHE A 328 5.36 14.64 7.86
C PHE A 328 6.77 14.27 7.35
N SER A 329 6.97 14.19 6.03
CA SER A 329 8.27 14.00 5.39
C SER A 329 8.55 15.06 4.31
N PRO A 330 9.76 15.62 4.25
CA PRO A 330 10.15 16.57 3.20
C PRO A 330 10.17 15.94 1.79
N THR A 331 10.18 14.60 1.69
CA THR A 331 10.14 13.88 0.40
C THR A 331 8.73 13.58 -0.09
N VAL A 332 7.69 14.20 0.47
CA VAL A 332 6.31 13.96 0.06
C VAL A 332 6.11 14.09 -1.47
N TYR A 333 6.91 14.94 -2.13
CA TYR A 333 6.94 15.19 -3.57
C TYR A 333 7.92 14.27 -4.34
N ALA A 334 9.06 13.94 -3.74
CA ALA A 334 10.12 13.15 -4.39
C ALA A 334 9.85 11.64 -4.34
N SER A 335 9.12 11.20 -3.32
CA SER A 335 8.85 9.78 -3.08
C SER A 335 7.93 9.14 -4.11
N GLY A 336 7.36 9.94 -5.02
CA GLY A 336 6.62 9.46 -6.18
C GLY A 336 5.47 8.52 -5.84
N LYS A 337 5.08 7.71 -6.81
CA LYS A 337 3.84 6.93 -6.77
C LYS A 337 3.93 5.65 -5.92
N ARG A 338 5.15 5.18 -5.59
CA ARG A 338 5.41 3.96 -4.79
C ARG A 338 4.80 4.01 -3.39
N THR A 339 4.63 5.21 -2.85
CA THR A 339 4.10 5.44 -1.51
C THR A 339 2.59 5.20 -1.36
N VAL A 340 1.84 5.10 -2.45
CA VAL A 340 0.38 4.86 -2.44
C VAL A 340 0.04 3.37 -2.39
N ILE A 341 1.04 2.49 -2.47
CA ILE A 341 0.87 1.04 -2.57
C ILE A 341 0.01 0.43 -1.44
N TYR A 342 0.15 0.93 -0.21
CA TYR A 342 -0.67 0.50 0.94
C TYR A 342 -2.17 0.78 0.71
N PHE A 343 -2.52 1.95 0.15
CA PHE A 343 -3.89 2.28 -0.21
C PHE A 343 -4.42 1.35 -1.31
N TYR A 344 -3.63 1.08 -2.36
CA TYR A 344 -4.07 0.19 -3.44
C TYR A 344 -4.26 -1.26 -2.97
N ILE A 345 -3.45 -1.75 -2.03
CA ILE A 345 -3.64 -3.07 -1.43
C ILE A 345 -4.92 -3.12 -0.61
N VAL A 346 -5.23 -2.06 0.13
CA VAL A 346 -6.53 -1.93 0.81
C VAL A 346 -7.70 -1.97 -0.19
N CYS A 347 -7.61 -1.23 -1.30
CA CYS A 347 -8.61 -1.30 -2.38
C CYS A 347 -8.76 -2.71 -2.98
N TYR A 348 -7.65 -3.43 -3.15
CA TYR A 348 -7.66 -4.81 -3.63
C TYR A 348 -8.34 -5.77 -2.65
N LEU A 349 -8.02 -5.68 -1.35
CA LEU A 349 -8.66 -6.50 -0.31
C LEU A 349 -10.17 -6.22 -0.22
N LEU A 350 -10.56 -4.94 -0.28
CA LEU A 350 -11.98 -4.56 -0.31
C LEU A 350 -12.69 -5.06 -1.57
N THR A 351 -12.01 -5.05 -2.72
CA THR A 351 -12.54 -5.66 -3.96
C THR A 351 -12.86 -7.14 -3.75
N ILE A 352 -11.94 -7.93 -3.20
CA ILE A 352 -12.18 -9.36 -2.91
C ILE A 352 -13.36 -9.54 -1.96
N PHE A 353 -13.44 -8.72 -0.91
CA PHE A 353 -14.55 -8.77 0.05
C PHE A 353 -15.90 -8.48 -0.63
N ILE A 354 -15.96 -7.45 -1.46
CA ILE A 354 -17.15 -7.09 -2.23
C ILE A 354 -17.55 -8.23 -3.16
N MET A 355 -16.58 -8.81 -3.89
CA MET A 355 -16.82 -9.97 -4.77
C MET A 355 -17.43 -11.14 -4.00
N LYS A 356 -16.84 -11.51 -2.86
CA LYS A 356 -17.33 -12.60 -2.01
C LYS A 356 -18.74 -12.32 -1.50
N THR A 357 -19.01 -11.08 -1.11
CA THR A 357 -20.34 -10.66 -0.66
C THR A 357 -21.38 -10.79 -1.77
N ILE A 358 -21.05 -10.40 -3.01
CA ILE A 358 -21.91 -10.58 -4.17
C ILE A 358 -22.20 -12.07 -4.44
N CYS A 359 -21.19 -12.94 -4.37
CA CYS A 359 -21.36 -14.38 -4.54
C CYS A 359 -22.33 -14.97 -3.51
N ILE A 360 -22.15 -14.65 -2.23
CA ILE A 360 -23.03 -15.12 -1.15
C ILE A 360 -24.47 -14.65 -1.34
N ILE A 361 -24.68 -13.40 -1.78
CA ILE A 361 -26.04 -12.89 -2.05
C ILE A 361 -26.68 -13.68 -3.20
N LYS A 362 -25.93 -13.95 -4.28
CA LYS A 362 -26.43 -14.73 -5.42
C LYS A 362 -26.78 -16.17 -5.05
N GLU A 363 -25.97 -16.82 -4.22
CA GLU A 363 -26.25 -18.18 -3.74
C GLU A 363 -27.54 -18.23 -2.92
N ASN A 364 -27.71 -17.31 -1.96
CA ASN A 364 -28.94 -17.24 -1.15
C ASN A 364 -30.19 -16.91 -2.00
N ASP A 365 -30.06 -16.09 -3.04
CA ASP A 365 -31.17 -15.78 -3.96
C ASP A 365 -31.49 -16.95 -4.91
N PHE A 366 -30.52 -17.83 -5.17
CA PHE A 366 -30.72 -19.06 -5.96
C PHE A 366 -31.41 -20.13 -5.11
N GLU A 367 -30.99 -20.34 -3.87
CA GLU A 367 -31.64 -21.27 -2.93
C GLU A 367 -33.09 -20.90 -2.61
N LYS A 368 -33.46 -19.62 -2.63
CA LYS A 368 -34.86 -19.18 -2.46
C LYS A 368 -35.77 -19.41 -3.68
N LYS A 369 -35.19 -19.75 -4.84
CA LYS A 369 -35.93 -19.98 -6.10
C LYS A 369 -36.12 -21.46 -6.43
N ILE A 370 -35.46 -22.34 -5.69
CA ILE A 370 -35.69 -23.79 -5.66
C ILE A 370 -36.70 -24.05 -4.55
#